data_AF-A0A830C922-F1
#
_entry.id   AF-A0A830C922-F1
#
_cell.length_a   1.000
_cell.length_b   1.000
_cell.length_c   1.000
_cell.angle_alpha   90.00
_cell.angle_beta   90.00
_cell.angle_gamma   90.00
#
_symmetry.space_group_name_H-M   'P 1'
#
loop_
_entity.id
_entity.type
_entity.pdbx_description
1 polymer ?
#
loop_
_entity_poly.entity_id
_entity_poly.type
_entity_poly.pdbx_seq_one_letter_code
_entity_poly.pdbx_strand_id
1 'polypeptide(L)' 'MVKGEGKKVFDNDKKTGRGYINKFDLPENVYKTKEIKAEMKNGVLKVFVPKIKNEERTDVFDVSVE' A
#
# COMPACT_ATOMS: atom_id res chain seq x y z
N MET A 1 1.66 -7.16 1.33
CA MET A 1 2.30 -6.98 2.66
C MET A 1 3.54 -6.12 2.47
N VAL A 2 3.71 -5.08 3.28
CA VAL A 2 4.92 -4.25 3.29
C VAL A 2 5.74 -4.61 4.53
N LYS A 3 7.02 -4.92 4.33
CA LYS A 3 7.98 -5.19 5.41
C LYS A 3 9.19 -4.27 5.24
N GLY A 4 9.57 -3.58 6.31
CA GLY A 4 10.77 -2.74 6.36
C GLY A 4 11.62 -3.06 7.58
N GLU A 5 12.93 -3.02 7.43
CA GLU A 5 13.90 -3.23 8.51
C GLU A 5 14.87 -2.04 8.56
N GLY A 6 15.04 -1.43 9.73
CA GLY A 6 16.00 -0.34 9.94
C GLY A 6 17.13 -0.75 10.90
N LYS A 7 18.38 -0.50 10.50
CA LYS A 7 19.54 -0.65 11.39
C LYS A 7 19.50 0.46 12.45
N LYS A 8 19.64 0.09 13.74
CA LYS A 8 19.93 1.06 14.81
C LYS A 8 21.42 1.41 14.74
N VAL A 9 21.74 2.69 14.67
CA VAL A 9 23.11 3.22 14.84
C VAL A 9 23.17 3.89 16.21
N PHE A 10 23.02 3.12 17.28
CA PHE A 10 23.39 3.55 18.62
C PHE A 10 23.95 2.34 19.38
N ASP A 11 25.15 2.56 19.90
CA ASP A 11 25.95 1.65 20.71
C ASP A 11 25.24 1.29 22.04
N ASN A 12 25.61 0.15 22.60
CA ASN A 12 25.14 -0.48 23.84
C ASN A 12 23.80 -1.26 23.81
N ASP A 13 23.98 -2.57 23.64
CA ASP A 13 23.37 -3.66 24.42
C ASP A 13 22.00 -4.27 24.10
N LYS A 14 21.29 -3.91 23.03
CA LYS A 14 20.15 -4.75 22.58
C LYS A 14 20.06 -4.86 21.06
N LYS A 15 20.34 -6.06 20.53
CA LYS A 15 20.15 -6.52 19.14
C LYS A 15 18.67 -6.49 18.68
N THR A 16 18.01 -5.35 18.75
CA THR A 16 16.63 -5.19 18.28
C THR A 16 16.59 -4.04 17.27
N GLY A 17 16.87 -4.37 16.00
CA GLY A 17 16.54 -3.47 14.89
C GLY A 17 15.04 -3.17 14.90
N ARG A 18 14.65 -1.95 14.49
CA ARG A 18 13.23 -1.59 14.45
C ARG A 18 12.65 -2.11 13.13
N GLY A 19 11.73 -3.07 13.23
CA GLY A 19 10.97 -3.59 12.10
C GLY A 19 9.60 -2.92 12.01
N TYR A 20 9.12 -2.72 10.79
CA TYR A 20 7.77 -2.21 10.52
C TYR A 20 7.06 -3.15 9.55
N ILE A 21 5.85 -3.55 9.92
CA ILE A 21 4.97 -4.40 9.09
C ILE A 21 3.65 -3.68 8.94
N ASN A 22 3.23 -3.46 7.69
CA ASN A 22 1.90 -2.94 7.37
C ASN A 22 1.22 -3.87 6.37
N LYS A 23 -0.05 -4.18 6.64
CA LYS A 23 -0.89 -4.98 5.76
C LYS A 23 -2.05 -4.11 5.27
N PHE A 24 -2.26 -4.12 3.96
CA PHE A 24 -3.39 -3.47 3.29
C PHE A 24 -4.13 -4.55 2.53
N ASP A 25 -5.42 -4.67 2.79
CA ASP A 25 -6.31 -5.53 2.00
C ASP A 25 -6.92 -4.65 0.89
N LEU A 26 -6.54 -4.93 -0.36
CA LEU A 26 -6.94 -4.16 -1.54
C LEU A 26 -7.88 -5.01 -2.40
N PRO A 27 -9.19 -4.67 -2.46
CA PRO A 27 -10.14 -5.41 -3.28
C PRO A 27 -9.83 -5.23 -4.78
N GLU A 28 -9.77 -6.35 -5.52
CA GLU A 28 -9.42 -6.35 -6.95
C GLU A 28 -10.50 -5.71 -7.84
N ASN A 29 -11.76 -5.65 -7.38
CA ASN A 29 -12.85 -4.94 -8.08
C ASN A 29 -12.77 -3.41 -7.92
N VAL A 30 -12.00 -2.91 -6.95
CA VAL A 30 -11.91 -1.49 -6.64
C VAL A 30 -10.58 -0.89 -7.14
N TYR A 31 -9.50 -1.67 -7.12
CA TYR A 31 -8.14 -1.21 -7.40
C TYR A 31 -7.43 -2.07 -8.45
N LYS A 32 -6.63 -1.42 -9.30
CA LYS A 32 -5.76 -2.09 -10.27
C LYS A 32 -4.49 -2.59 -9.57
N THR A 33 -4.60 -3.73 -8.88
CA THR A 33 -3.52 -4.28 -8.05
C THR A 33 -2.23 -4.56 -8.83
N LYS A 34 -2.34 -4.93 -10.12
CA LYS A 34 -1.20 -5.15 -11.02
C LYS A 34 -0.43 -3.88 -11.37
N GLU A 35 -1.03 -2.70 -11.19
CA GLU A 35 -0.45 -1.40 -11.54
C GLU A 35 0.06 -0.62 -10.31
N ILE A 36 0.13 -1.26 -9.14
CA ILE A 36 0.66 -0.65 -7.92
C ILE A 36 2.15 -0.32 -8.11
N LYS A 37 2.54 0.91 -7.74
CA LYS A 37 3.94 1.38 -7.77
C LYS A 37 4.38 1.80 -6.38
N ALA A 38 5.67 1.71 -6.07
CA ALA A 38 6.20 2.14 -4.77
C ALA A 38 7.58 2.78 -4.91
N GLU A 39 7.87 3.75 -4.04
CA GLU A 39 9.14 4.47 -3.94
C GLU A 39 9.54 4.63 -2.46
N MET A 40 10.81 4.40 -2.13
CA MET A 40 11.38 4.66 -0.80
C MET A 40 12.29 5.88 -0.84
N LYS A 41 11.99 6.90 -0.03
CA LYS A 41 12.85 8.09 0.10
C LYS A 41 12.96 8.52 1.55
N ASN A 42 14.20 8.69 2.04
CA ASN A 42 14.51 9.12 3.41
C ASN A 42 13.76 8.32 4.51
N GLY A 43 13.66 7.00 4.34
CA GLY A 43 12.97 6.12 5.29
C GLY A 43 11.43 6.13 5.19
N VAL A 44 10.85 6.87 4.24
CA VAL A 44 9.41 6.89 3.98
C VAL A 44 9.10 6.06 2.72
N LEU A 45 8.20 5.09 2.86
CA LEU A 45 7.62 4.36 1.73
C LEU A 45 6.41 5.11 1.20
N LYS A 46 6.45 5.53 -0.07
CA LYS A 46 5.31 6.02 -0.82
C LYS A 46 4.79 4.90 -1.71
N VAL A 47 3.49 4.61 -1.66
CA VAL A 47 2.84 3.61 -2.50
C VAL A 47 1.73 4.28 -3.29
N PHE A 48 1.73 4.11 -4.61
CA PHE A 48 0.68 4.54 -5.52
C PHE A 48 -0.22 3.35 -5.86
N VAL A 49 -1.50 3.46 -5.52
CA VAL A 49 -2.51 2.41 -5.73
C VAL A 49 -3.59 2.93 -6.68
N PRO A 50 -3.59 2.54 -7.96
CA PRO A 50 -4.59 3.03 -8.92
C PRO A 50 -5.97 2.45 -8.65
N LYS A 51 -7.01 3.29 -8.77
CA LYS A 51 -8.41 2.85 -8.70
C LYS A 51 -8.91 2.44 -10.09
N ILE A 52 -9.79 1.45 -10.12
CA ILE A 52 -10.59 1.14 -11.31
C ILE A 52 -11.62 2.27 -11.48
N LYS A 53 -11.77 2.79 -12.70
CA LYS A 53 -12.77 3.81 -13.03
C LYS A 53 -14.17 3.23 -12.91
N ASN A 54 -15.17 4.03 -12.55
CA ASN A 54 -16.55 3.54 -12.40
C ASN A 54 -17.08 2.85 -13.68
N GLU A 55 -16.72 3.35 -14.86
CA GLU A 55 -17.10 2.75 -16.15
C GLU A 55 -16.55 1.33 -16.37
N GLU A 56 -15.43 0.99 -15.72
CA GLU A 56 -14.77 -0.33 -15.82
C GLU A 56 -15.21 -1.27 -14.67
N ARG A 57 -16.00 -0.77 -13.73
CA ARG A 57 -16.47 -1.53 -12.57
C ARG A 57 -17.70 -2.35 -12.92
N THR A 58 -17.67 -3.61 -12.53
CA THR A 58 -18.81 -4.53 -12.70
C THR A 58 -19.68 -4.64 -11.45
N ASP A 59 -19.30 -3.97 -10.36
CA ASP A 59 -19.97 -4.01 -9.06
C ASP A 59 -20.87 -2.79 -8.79
N VAL A 60 -20.97 -1.85 -9.75
CA VAL A 60 -21.78 -0.64 -9.63
C VAL A 60 -22.75 -0.56 -10.81
N PHE A 61 -24.02 -0.31 -10.52
CA PHE A 61 -25.04 0.02 -11.51
C PHE A 61 -25.42 1.49 -11.36
N ASP A 62 -25.15 2.30 -12.38
CA ASP A 62 -25.64 3.68 -12.42
C ASP A 62 -27.14 3.65 -12.68
N VAL A 63 -27.92 3.96 -11.65
CA VAL A 63 -29.38 4.06 -11.76
C VAL A 63 -29.75 5.52 -12.01
N SER A 64 -30.26 5.80 -13.20
CA SER A 64 -30.87 7.08 -13.54
C SER A 64 -32.20 7.21 -12.79
N VAL A 65 -32.35 8.28 -12.00
CA VAL A 65 -33.62 8.63 -11.34
C VAL A 65 -34.27 9.73 -12.18
N GLU A 66 -35.43 9.46 -12.77
CA GLU A 66 -36.33 10.46 -13.37
C GLU A 66 -37.25 11.10 -12.31
#